data_AF-A0A7J6EIG5-F1
#
_entry.id   AF-A0A7J6EIG5-F1
#
_cell.length_a   1.000
_cell.length_b   1.000
_cell.length_c   1.000
_cell.angle_alpha   90.00
_cell.angle_beta   90.00
_cell.angle_gamma   90.00
#
_symmetry.space_group_name_H-M   'P 1'
#
loop_
_entity.id
_entity.type
_entity.pdbx_description
1 polymer ?
#
loop_
_entity_poly.entity_id
_entity_poly.type
_entity_poly.pdbx_seq_one_letter_code
_entity_poly.pdbx_strand_id
1 'polypeptide(L)'
;MRKERKETQRREIFGKALKRVQDDVEVRVRVGYPITGYGQESRNRAARQRIPNRAWTDEEGVEHVEVNFYIRGPNGAGKVFAEMYKDKADNQWKFTYLIVDIKSPSPKQLILESYLPAYAPA
;
A
#
# COMPACT_ATOMS: atom_id res chain seq x y z
N MET A 1 -5.34 -17.91 -16.48
CA MET A 1 -6.21 -16.73 -16.27
C MET A 1 -6.26 -16.22 -14.82
N ARG A 2 -6.68 -16.98 -13.79
CA ARG A 2 -6.84 -16.45 -12.41
C ARG A 2 -5.57 -15.86 -11.76
N LYS A 3 -4.39 -16.42 -12.07
CA LYS A 3 -3.10 -15.98 -11.51
C LYS A 3 -2.64 -14.62 -12.05
N GLU A 4 -2.85 -14.39 -13.33
CA GLU A 4 -2.45 -13.17 -14.05
C GLU A 4 -3.27 -11.95 -13.60
N ARG A 5 -4.58 -12.15 -13.39
CA ARG A 5 -5.47 -11.12 -12.84
C ARG A 5 -5.00 -10.60 -11.47
N LYS A 6 -4.64 -11.52 -10.55
CA LYS A 6 -4.13 -11.16 -9.21
C LYS A 6 -2.79 -10.40 -9.29
N GLU A 7 -1.94 -10.75 -10.23
CA GLU A 7 -0.65 -10.08 -10.44
C GLU A 7 -0.81 -8.64 -10.94
N THR A 8 -1.75 -8.39 -11.86
CA THR A 8 -2.08 -7.05 -12.35
C THR A 8 -2.67 -6.18 -11.24
N GLN A 9 -3.63 -6.71 -10.47
CA GLN A 9 -4.25 -6.00 -9.34
C GLN A 9 -3.20 -5.54 -8.32
N ARG A 10 -2.29 -6.44 -7.90
CA ARG A 10 -1.18 -6.09 -7.01
C ARG A 10 -0.36 -4.91 -7.52
N ARG A 11 0.00 -4.89 -8.81
CA ARG A 11 0.81 -3.81 -9.39
C ARG A 11 0.07 -2.48 -9.39
N GLU A 12 -1.23 -2.51 -9.70
CA GLU A 12 -2.09 -1.34 -9.68
C GLU A 12 -2.18 -0.74 -8.27
N ILE A 13 -2.49 -1.56 -7.26
CA ILE A 13 -2.60 -1.12 -5.86
C ILE A 13 -1.28 -0.61 -5.32
N PHE A 14 -0.18 -1.30 -5.61
CA PHE A 14 1.16 -0.82 -5.26
C PHE A 14 1.45 0.56 -5.86
N GLY A 15 1.12 0.76 -7.15
CA GLY A 15 1.32 2.03 -7.84
C GLY A 15 0.51 3.17 -7.22
N LYS A 16 -0.77 2.92 -6.94
CA LYS A 16 -1.66 3.90 -6.28
C LYS A 16 -1.17 4.27 -4.88
N ALA A 17 -0.84 3.27 -4.06
CA ALA A 17 -0.34 3.49 -2.71
C ALA A 17 0.99 4.27 -2.72
N LEU A 18 1.96 3.87 -3.55
CA LEU A 18 3.24 4.55 -3.66
C LEU A 18 3.07 6.01 -4.11
N LYS A 19 2.19 6.27 -5.09
CA LYS A 19 1.91 7.63 -5.56
C LYS A 19 1.33 8.50 -4.45
N ARG A 20 0.33 8.01 -3.70
CA ARG A 20 -0.26 8.72 -2.56
C ARG A 20 0.76 9.03 -1.47
N VAL A 21 1.70 8.11 -1.20
CA VAL A 21 2.82 8.29 -0.27
C VAL A 21 3.82 9.34 -0.78
N GLN A 22 4.13 9.33 -2.09
CA GLN A 22 5.03 10.30 -2.72
C GLN A 22 4.48 11.72 -2.71
N ASP A 23 3.16 11.88 -2.76
CA ASP A 23 2.49 13.18 -2.79
C ASP A 23 2.19 13.72 -1.38
N ASP A 24 2.36 12.91 -0.33
CA ASP A 24 2.11 13.32 1.05
C ASP A 24 3.21 14.23 1.61
N VAL A 25 2.81 15.42 2.08
CA VAL A 25 3.76 16.43 2.58
C VAL A 25 4.52 15.94 3.81
N GLU A 26 3.85 15.26 4.74
CA GLU A 26 4.48 14.85 6.00
C GLU A 26 5.44 13.68 5.78
N VAL A 27 5.09 12.74 4.89
CA VAL A 27 6.02 11.69 4.45
C VAL A 27 7.25 12.31 3.78
N ARG A 28 7.06 13.24 2.84
CA ARG A 28 8.18 13.87 2.11
C ARG A 28 9.16 14.58 3.04
N VAL A 29 8.66 15.28 4.05
CA VAL A 29 9.51 15.96 5.04
C VAL A 29 10.39 14.96 5.80
N ARG A 30 9.82 13.81 6.20
CA ARG A 30 10.55 12.82 7.01
C ARG A 30 11.44 11.88 6.22
N VAL A 31 10.96 11.40 5.07
CA VAL A 31 11.64 10.38 4.26
C VAL A 31 12.55 11.03 3.20
N GLY A 32 12.28 12.28 2.82
CA GLY A 32 12.97 13.00 1.76
C GLY A 32 12.45 12.63 0.37
N TYR A 33 12.81 13.41 -0.66
CA TYR A 33 12.42 13.18 -2.05
C TYR A 33 13.65 13.04 -2.95
N PRO A 34 13.69 12.11 -3.93
CA PRO A 34 12.61 11.19 -4.33
C PRO A 34 12.40 10.02 -3.36
N ILE A 35 11.16 9.53 -3.28
CA ILE A 35 10.78 8.33 -2.51
C ILE A 35 10.65 7.15 -3.47
N THR A 36 11.33 6.06 -3.18
CA THR A 36 11.26 4.79 -3.93
C THR A 36 10.53 3.72 -3.11
N GLY A 37 9.78 2.83 -3.78
CA GLY A 37 9.08 1.70 -3.15
C GLY A 37 9.64 0.34 -3.63
N TYR A 38 9.77 -0.63 -2.73
CA TYR A 38 10.25 -2.00 -3.04
C TYR A 38 9.64 -3.06 -2.12
N GLY A 39 9.59 -4.32 -2.56
CA GLY A 39 8.77 -5.35 -1.90
C GLY A 39 9.33 -5.90 -0.59
N GLN A 40 10.64 -6.13 -0.51
CA GLN A 40 11.27 -6.73 0.67
C GLN A 40 12.57 -6.01 1.03
N GLU A 41 12.83 -5.86 2.32
CA GLU A 41 14.12 -5.40 2.83
C GLU A 41 15.16 -6.52 2.69
N SER A 42 15.72 -6.65 1.48
CA SER A 42 16.72 -7.65 1.15
C SER A 42 17.79 -7.08 0.23
N ARG A 43 19.03 -7.56 0.40
CA ARG A 43 20.12 -7.29 -0.56
C ARG A 43 19.84 -7.93 -1.93
N ASN A 44 19.05 -9.02 -1.98
CA ASN A 44 18.69 -9.70 -3.22
C ASN A 44 17.75 -8.82 -4.09
N ARG A 45 18.19 -8.52 -5.32
CA ARG A 45 17.45 -7.69 -6.29
C ARG A 45 16.11 -8.33 -6.69
N ALA A 46 16.06 -9.65 -6.87
CA ALA A 46 14.84 -10.36 -7.24
C ALA A 46 13.79 -10.33 -6.10
N ALA A 47 14.24 -10.46 -4.85
CA ALA A 47 13.36 -10.36 -3.68
C ALA A 47 12.74 -8.95 -3.56
N ARG A 48 13.51 -7.90 -3.86
CA ARG A 48 13.01 -6.52 -3.88
C ARG A 48 11.94 -6.26 -4.94
N GLN A 49 11.92 -7.02 -6.04
CA GLN A 49 10.88 -6.90 -7.07
C GLN A 49 9.56 -7.56 -6.69
N ARG A 50 9.56 -8.48 -5.72
CA ARG A 50 8.34 -9.19 -5.31
C ARG A 50 7.63 -8.46 -4.18
N ILE A 51 6.50 -7.83 -4.49
CA ILE A 51 5.61 -7.24 -3.49
C ILE A 51 4.75 -8.35 -2.83
N PRO A 52 4.89 -8.60 -1.52
CA PRO A 52 3.94 -9.42 -0.77
C PRO A 52 2.53 -8.82 -0.86
N ASN A 53 1.54 -9.66 -1.13
CA ASN A 53 0.16 -9.23 -1.28
C ASN A 53 -0.81 -10.35 -0.86
N ARG A 54 -2.02 -9.94 -0.48
CA ARG A 54 -3.16 -10.81 -0.22
C ARG A 54 -4.34 -10.27 -1.02
N ALA A 55 -4.99 -11.12 -1.80
CA ALA A 55 -6.18 -10.76 -2.56
C ALA A 55 -7.32 -11.72 -2.23
N TRP A 56 -8.47 -11.19 -1.84
CA TRP A 56 -9.67 -11.94 -1.46
C TRP A 56 -10.94 -11.21 -1.93
N THR A 57 -12.06 -11.89 -1.79
CA THR A 57 -13.39 -11.34 -2.02
C THR A 57 -14.17 -11.53 -0.72
N ASP A 58 -14.87 -10.49 -0.27
CA ASP A 58 -15.68 -10.55 0.95
C ASP A 58 -17.04 -11.24 0.72
N GLU A 59 -17.86 -11.32 1.77
CA GLU A 59 -19.19 -11.96 1.73
C GLU A 59 -20.16 -11.23 0.80
N GLU A 60 -19.98 -9.93 0.62
CA GLU A 60 -20.80 -9.15 -0.30
C GLU A 60 -20.35 -9.31 -1.76
N GLY A 61 -19.17 -9.86 -2.04
CA GLY A 61 -18.61 -9.97 -3.37
C GLY A 61 -17.72 -8.79 -3.79
N VAL A 62 -17.28 -7.94 -2.86
CA VAL A 62 -16.31 -6.86 -3.08
C VAL A 62 -14.90 -7.47 -3.14
N GLU A 63 -14.09 -7.03 -4.10
CA GLU A 63 -12.69 -7.47 -4.21
C GLU A 63 -11.78 -6.62 -3.34
N HIS A 64 -10.92 -7.27 -2.56
CA HIS A 64 -9.94 -6.62 -1.71
C HIS A 64 -8.52 -7.05 -2.08
N VAL A 65 -7.60 -6.11 -1.98
CA VAL A 65 -6.17 -6.35 -2.18
C VAL A 65 -5.39 -5.58 -1.12
N GLU A 66 -4.63 -6.34 -0.33
CA GLU A 66 -3.64 -5.83 0.59
C GLU A 66 -2.25 -5.96 -0.03
N VAL A 67 -1.44 -4.89 0.08
CA VAL A 67 -0.01 -4.88 -0.27
C VAL A 67 0.80 -4.28 0.85
N ASN A 68 1.94 -4.91 1.13
CA ASN A 68 2.91 -4.40 2.10
C ASN A 68 4.25 -4.23 1.40
N PHE A 69 4.83 -3.03 1.49
CA PHE A 69 6.09 -2.71 0.82
C PHE A 69 6.91 -1.73 1.63
N TYR A 70 8.19 -1.58 1.30
CA TYR A 70 9.11 -0.67 1.94
C TYR A 70 9.30 0.58 1.09
N ILE A 71 9.52 1.71 1.75
CA ILE A 71 9.88 2.97 1.12
C ILE A 71 11.23 3.46 1.63
N ARG A 72 11.97 4.14 0.76
CA ARG A 72 13.23 4.82 1.11
C ARG A 72 13.37 6.11 0.32
N GLY A 73 13.84 7.15 1.00
CA GLY A 73 14.30 8.40 0.42
C GLY A 73 15.63 8.84 1.05
N PRO A 74 16.13 10.05 0.72
CA PRO A 74 17.40 10.55 1.22
C PRO A 74 17.49 10.68 2.75
N ASN A 75 16.38 10.96 3.42
CA ASN A 75 16.38 11.29 4.85
C ASN A 75 15.92 10.11 5.72
N GLY A 76 15.28 9.11 5.13
CA GLY A 76 14.66 8.05 5.93
C GLY A 76 14.15 6.86 5.13
N ALA A 77 13.63 5.89 5.87
CA ALA A 77 13.02 4.69 5.34
C ALA A 77 11.85 4.26 6.22
N GLY A 78 10.94 3.48 5.64
CA GLY A 78 9.76 3.00 6.33
C GLY A 78 9.10 1.83 5.62
N LYS A 79 7.98 1.39 6.18
CA LYS A 79 7.13 0.35 5.63
C LYS A 79 5.73 0.90 5.42
N VAL A 80 5.12 0.57 4.30
CA VAL A 80 3.77 0.96 3.93
C VAL A 80 2.88 -0.28 4.01
N PHE A 81 1.73 -0.10 4.65
CA PHE A 81 0.64 -1.06 4.70
C PHE A 81 -0.54 -0.44 3.98
N ALA A 82 -1.03 -1.09 2.95
CA ALA A 82 -2.14 -0.58 2.16
C ALA A 82 -3.14 -1.69 1.87
N GLU A 83 -4.40 -1.41 2.13
CA GLU A 83 -5.51 -2.22 1.63
C GLU A 83 -6.43 -1.33 0.80
N MET A 84 -6.84 -1.87 -0.34
CA MET A 84 -7.84 -1.26 -1.19
C MET A 84 -8.94 -2.27 -1.50
N TYR A 85 -10.16 -1.76 -1.62
CA TYR A 85 -11.31 -2.50 -2.09
C TYR A 85 -11.79 -1.93 -3.42
N LYS A 86 -12.40 -2.79 -4.25
CA LYS A 86 -12.97 -2.39 -5.53
C LYS A 86 -14.44 -2.03 -5.34
N ASP A 87 -14.71 -0.72 -5.33
CA ASP A 87 -16.06 -0.18 -5.14
C ASP A 87 -17.01 -0.67 -6.25
N LYS A 88 -18.20 -1.14 -5.87
CA LYS A 88 -19.17 -1.69 -6.82
C LYS A 88 -19.93 -0.63 -7.61
N ALA A 89 -20.03 0.59 -7.10
CA ALA A 89 -20.77 1.67 -7.75
C ALA A 89 -19.99 2.27 -8.92
N ASP A 90 -18.69 2.50 -8.73
CA ASP A 90 -17.83 3.13 -9.76
C ASP A 90 -16.73 2.22 -10.32
N ASN A 91 -16.62 0.98 -9.83
CA ASN A 91 -15.57 0.02 -10.21
C ASN A 91 -14.14 0.51 -9.97
N GLN A 92 -13.93 1.50 -9.10
CA GLN A 92 -12.62 2.03 -8.77
C GLN A 92 -12.06 1.41 -7.49
N TRP A 93 -10.74 1.26 -7.45
CA TRP A 93 -10.03 0.93 -6.22
C TRP A 93 -10.03 2.13 -5.27
N LYS A 94 -10.56 1.94 -4.07
CA LYS A 94 -10.56 2.91 -2.96
C LYS A 94 -9.81 2.35 -1.77
N PHE A 95 -9.16 3.21 -0.98
CA PHE A 95 -8.41 2.77 0.19
C PHE A 95 -9.37 2.36 1.32
N THR A 96 -9.19 1.14 1.83
CA THR A 96 -9.64 0.78 3.19
C THR A 96 -8.71 1.46 4.18
N TYR A 97 -7.39 1.34 3.97
CA TYR A 97 -6.39 2.08 4.73
C TYR A 97 -5.09 2.28 3.93
N LEU A 98 -4.34 3.31 4.30
CA LEU A 98 -2.96 3.52 3.88
C LEU A 98 -2.16 4.04 5.07
N ILE A 99 -1.28 3.18 5.60
CA ILE A 99 -0.47 3.47 6.78
C ILE A 99 1.01 3.46 6.39
N VAL A 100 1.74 4.49 6.79
CA VAL A 100 3.19 4.60 6.62
C VAL A 100 3.85 4.55 7.99
N ASP A 101 4.59 3.48 8.24
CA ASP A 101 5.37 3.25 9.45
C ASP A 101 6.83 3.62 9.16
N ILE A 102 7.20 4.86 9.47
CA ILE A 102 8.55 5.39 9.29
C ILE A 102 9.45 4.80 10.36
N LYS A 103 10.59 4.24 9.95
CA LYS A 103 11.56 3.56 10.83
C LYS A 103 12.80 4.39 11.08
N SER A 104 13.21 5.21 10.12
CA SER A 104 14.34 6.13 10.24
C SER A 104 14.01 7.50 9.62
N PRO A 105 14.57 8.60 10.14
CA PRO A 105 15.55 8.67 11.22
C PRO A 105 14.94 8.55 12.62
N SER A 106 13.65 8.87 12.77
CA SER A 106 12.88 8.71 14.01
C SER A 106 11.59 7.92 13.73
N PRO A 107 11.24 6.90 14.54
CA PRO A 107 10.02 6.15 14.35
C PRO A 107 8.77 7.03 14.41
N LYS A 108 7.90 6.92 13.41
CA LYS A 108 6.56 7.55 13.43
C LYS A 108 5.62 6.82 12.48
N GLN A 109 4.41 6.54 12.96
CA GLN A 109 3.32 6.04 12.13
C GLN A 109 2.46 7.21 11.62
N LEU A 110 2.08 7.13 10.35
CA LEU A 110 1.18 8.05 9.67
C LEU A 110 0.04 7.27 9.05
N ILE A 111 -1.18 7.73 9.27
CA ILE A 111 -2.38 7.21 8.61
C ILE A 111 -2.75 8.22 7.54
N LEU A 112 -2.55 7.87 6.28
CA LEU A 112 -2.80 8.76 5.13
C LEU A 112 -4.21 8.62 4.60
N GLU A 113 -4.76 7.41 4.71
CA GLU A 113 -6.13 7.07 4.33
C GLU A 113 -6.67 6.10 5.38
N SER A 114 -7.92 6.30 5.77
CA SER A 114 -8.66 5.37 6.63
C SER A 114 -10.13 5.46 6.32
N TYR A 115 -10.70 4.34 5.87
CA TYR A 115 -12.13 4.15 5.76
C TYR A 115 -12.52 3.10 6.80
N LEU A 116 -13.31 3.52 7.78
CA LEU A 116 -14.08 2.61 8.61
C LEU A 116 -15.41 2.42 7.87
N PRO A 117 -15.61 1.32 7.10
CA PRO A 117 -16.97 0.98 6.72
C PRO A 117 -17.78 0.89 8.02
N ALA A 118 -18.99 1.45 8.02
CA ALA A 118 -19.90 1.27 9.14
C ALA A 118 -20.02 -0.25 9.36
N TYR A 119 -19.38 -0.75 10.42
CA TYR A 119 -19.48 -2.14 10.82
C TYR A 119 -20.95 -2.33 11.21
N ALA A 120 -21.73 -2.88 10.29
CA ALA A 120 -23.05 -3.41 10.57
C ALA A 120 -22.84 -4.89 10.90
N PRO A 121 -22.64 -5.26 12.19
CA PRO A 121 -22.66 -6.67 12.54
C PRO A 121 -24.03 -7.22 12.13
N ALA A 122 -24.01 -8.38 11.48
CA ALA A 122 -25.19 -9.20 11.24
C ALA A 122 -25.89 -9.56 12.57
#